data_AF-A0A535W5P6-F1
#
_entry.id   AF-A0A535W5P6-F1
#
_cell.length_a   1.000
_cell.length_b   1.000
_cell.length_c   1.000
_cell.angle_alpha   90.00
_cell.angle_beta   90.00
_cell.angle_gamma   90.00
#
_symmetry.space_group_name_H-M   'P 1'
#
loop_
_entity.id
_entity.type
_entity.pdbx_description
1 polymer ?
#
loop_
_entity_poly.entity_id
_entity_poly.type
_entity_poly.pdbx_seq_one_letter_code
_entity_poly.pdbx_strand_id
1 'polypeptide(L)'
;MGRNDKGRKGDAPPVAAKRVAAAKAETPEVDRQPLPTDRTSLLPLHQAARRQRDAAPLLSRERAEATFEVERIEVQIARVERAMDPPLV
;
A
#
# COMPACT_ATOMS: atom_id res chain seq x y z
N MET A 1 14.48 -65.75 -2.80
CA MET A 1 13.20 -65.16 -3.23
C MET A 1 12.41 -64.75 -1.99
N GLY A 2 11.96 -63.49 -1.90
CA GLY A 2 11.06 -63.02 -0.83
C GLY A 2 11.08 -61.50 -0.74
N ARG A 3 10.12 -60.85 -1.43
CA ARG A 3 10.04 -59.41 -1.68
C ARG A 3 9.66 -58.65 -0.39
N ASN A 4 10.44 -57.62 -0.05
CA ASN A 4 10.08 -56.60 0.93
C ASN A 4 9.24 -55.52 0.24
N ASP A 5 7.96 -55.41 0.59
CA ASP A 5 7.12 -54.29 0.21
C ASP A 5 6.13 -54.03 1.35
N LYS A 6 6.27 -52.89 2.02
CA LYS A 6 5.16 -52.12 2.62
C LYS A 6 5.71 -50.86 3.29
N GLY A 7 5.25 -49.72 2.79
CA GLY A 7 5.14 -48.51 3.60
C GLY A 7 5.81 -47.26 3.02
N ARG A 8 5.34 -46.77 1.86
CA ARG A 8 5.46 -45.33 1.58
C ARG A 8 4.50 -44.59 2.49
N LYS A 9 5.01 -44.01 3.58
CA LYS A 9 4.37 -42.87 4.24
C LYS A 9 5.03 -41.61 3.69
N GLY A 10 4.23 -40.81 3.00
CA GLY A 10 4.63 -39.49 2.55
C GLY A 10 4.68 -38.57 3.75
N ASP A 11 5.83 -37.95 3.95
CA ASP A 11 5.98 -36.76 4.78
C ASP A 11 6.87 -35.80 3.96
N ALA A 12 6.23 -34.94 3.20
CA ALA A 12 6.88 -33.74 2.68
C ALA A 12 6.96 -32.72 3.82
N PRO A 13 8.12 -32.12 4.12
CA PRO A 13 8.20 -31.11 5.17
C PRO A 13 7.44 -29.84 4.75
N PRO A 14 6.76 -29.13 5.68
CA PRO A 14 6.15 -27.85 5.37
C PRO A 14 7.25 -26.82 5.10
N VAL A 15 7.26 -26.28 3.87
CA VAL A 15 8.11 -25.13 3.51
C VAL A 15 7.58 -23.92 4.27
N ALA A 16 8.21 -23.63 5.40
CA ALA A 16 7.94 -22.43 6.17
C ALA A 16 8.24 -21.20 5.29
N ALA A 17 7.19 -20.47 4.92
CA ALA A 17 7.33 -19.20 4.23
C ALA A 17 8.07 -18.21 5.14
N LYS A 18 9.33 -17.94 4.79
CA LYS A 18 10.18 -16.96 5.46
C LYS A 18 9.53 -15.58 5.26
N ARG A 19 8.95 -15.00 6.31
CA ARG A 19 8.44 -13.62 6.29
C ARG A 19 9.61 -12.69 5.99
N VAL A 20 9.64 -12.12 4.79
CA VAL A 20 10.56 -11.03 4.47
C VAL A 20 10.07 -9.83 5.29
N ALA A 21 10.86 -9.44 6.30
CA ALA A 21 10.59 -8.23 7.05
C ALA A 21 10.57 -7.06 6.06
N ALA A 22 9.45 -6.33 6.03
CA ALA A 22 9.33 -5.12 5.24
C ALA A 22 10.43 -4.16 5.69
N ALA A 23 11.38 -3.88 4.80
CA ALA A 23 12.33 -2.80 5.00
C ALA A 23 11.51 -1.52 5.21
N LYS A 24 11.66 -0.89 6.37
CA LYS A 24 11.17 0.46 6.59
C LYS A 24 11.92 1.34 5.60
N ALA A 25 11.28 1.68 4.48
CA ALA A 25 11.70 2.81 3.68
C ALA A 25 11.49 4.03 4.57
N GLU A 26 12.56 4.57 5.13
CA GLU A 26 12.56 5.91 5.72
C GLU A 26 12.34 6.88 4.57
N THR A 27 11.07 7.15 4.26
CA THR A 27 10.67 8.27 3.41
C THR A 27 11.15 9.54 4.12
N PRO A 28 11.89 10.44 3.44
CA PRO A 28 12.23 11.72 4.03
C PRO A 28 10.93 12.41 4.42
N GLU A 29 10.80 12.70 5.71
CA GLU A 29 9.66 13.44 6.25
C GLU A 29 9.82 14.89 5.80
N VAL A 30 9.43 15.14 4.55
CA VAL A 30 9.22 16.49 4.05
C VAL A 30 8.13 17.07 4.94
N ASP A 31 8.44 18.19 5.60
CA ASP A 31 7.54 18.95 6.46
C ASP A 31 6.32 19.41 5.65
N ARG A 32 5.37 18.49 5.47
CA ARG A 32 4.17 18.71 4.67
C ARG A 32 3.05 19.13 5.58
N GLN A 33 2.36 20.17 5.13
CA GLN A 33 1.15 20.63 5.78
C GLN A 33 0.20 19.44 6.02
N PRO A 34 -0.42 19.36 7.20
CA PRO A 34 -1.35 18.28 7.52
C PRO A 34 -2.54 18.31 6.56
N LEU A 35 -3.03 17.12 6.20
CA LEU A 35 -4.20 17.01 5.33
C LEU A 35 -5.49 17.30 6.09
N PRO A 36 -6.54 17.80 5.42
CA PRO A 36 -7.87 17.93 5.99
C PRO A 36 -8.43 16.60 6.53
N THR A 37 -9.35 16.71 7.48
CA THR A 37 -10.03 15.57 8.12
C THR A 37 -11.44 15.34 7.61
N ASP A 38 -11.86 16.06 6.57
CA ASP A 38 -13.17 15.90 5.94
C ASP A 38 -13.05 15.53 4.46
N ARG A 39 -13.97 14.70 3.99
CA ARG A 39 -13.96 14.16 2.62
C ARG A 39 -14.11 15.26 1.57
N THR A 40 -14.97 16.24 1.82
CA THR A 40 -15.31 17.29 0.86
C THR A 40 -14.10 18.16 0.53
N SER A 41 -13.25 18.46 1.51
CA SER A 41 -12.00 19.20 1.32
C SER A 41 -10.89 18.37 0.68
N LEU A 42 -10.89 17.04 0.87
CA LEU A 42 -9.87 16.16 0.30
C LEU A 42 -10.05 15.93 -1.20
N LEU A 43 -11.29 15.89 -1.71
CA LEU A 43 -11.55 15.61 -3.13
C LEU A 43 -10.95 16.65 -4.10
N PRO A 44 -11.08 17.99 -3.87
CA PRO A 44 -10.42 18.98 -4.71
C PRO A 44 -8.89 18.86 -4.68
N LEU A 45 -8.30 18.56 -3.51
CA LEU A 45 -6.86 18.36 -3.39
C LEU A 45 -6.38 17.15 -4.19
N HIS A 46 -7.13 16.03 -4.12
CA HIS A 46 -6.85 14.84 -4.93
C HIS A 46 -6.90 15.14 -6.42
N GLN A 47 -7.95 15.84 -6.87
CA GLN A 47 -8.08 16.23 -8.27
C GLN A 47 -6.92 17.13 -8.72
N ALA A 48 -6.51 18.10 -7.91
CA ALA A 48 -5.38 18.98 -8.19
C ALA A 48 -4.06 18.20 -8.29
N ALA A 49 -3.78 17.30 -7.35
CA ALA A 49 -2.58 16.46 -7.36
C ALA A 49 -2.54 15.54 -8.59
N ARG A 50 -3.68 14.96 -8.99
CA ARG A 50 -3.79 14.18 -10.23
C ARG A 50 -3.48 15.03 -11.46
N ARG A 51 -4.02 16.25 -11.56
CA ARG A 51 -3.72 17.17 -12.66
C ARG A 51 -2.23 17.51 -12.72
N GLN A 52 -1.59 17.74 -11.58
CA GLN A 52 -0.15 17.99 -11.49
C GLN A 52 0.65 16.77 -11.99
N ARG A 53 0.30 15.57 -11.54
CA ARG A 53 0.95 14.32 -11.97
C ARG A 53 0.82 14.10 -13.48
N ASP A 54 -0.37 14.34 -14.03
CA ASP A 54 -0.67 14.09 -15.43
C ASP A 54 -0.04 15.15 -16.37
N ALA A 55 0.24 16.36 -15.85
CA ALA A 55 0.95 17.41 -16.57
C ALA A 55 2.50 17.26 -16.50
N ALA A 56 3.02 16.49 -15.53
CA ALA A 56 4.45 16.31 -15.34
C ALA A 56 5.06 15.35 -16.37
N PRO A 57 6.33 15.58 -16.82
CA PRO A 57 7.01 14.67 -17.72
C PRO A 57 7.11 13.25 -17.14
N LEU A 58 7.09 12.25 -18.02
CA LEU A 58 7.25 10.86 -17.61
C LEU A 58 8.62 10.65 -16.96
N LEU A 59 8.63 9.81 -15.92
CA LEU A 59 9.83 9.48 -15.12
C LEU A 59 10.48 10.69 -14.42
N SER A 60 9.83 11.86 -14.41
CA SER A 60 10.35 13.04 -13.72
C SER A 60 10.14 12.96 -12.22
N ARG A 61 10.94 13.73 -11.49
CA ARG A 61 10.83 13.85 -10.04
C ARG A 61 9.49 14.48 -9.64
N GLU A 62 9.05 15.50 -10.37
CA GLU A 62 7.76 16.18 -10.14
C GLU A 62 6.60 15.19 -10.27
N ARG A 63 6.67 14.27 -11.25
CA ARG A 63 5.67 13.22 -11.42
C ARG A 63 5.67 12.24 -10.25
N ALA A 64 6.85 11.88 -9.74
CA ALA A 64 6.98 11.03 -8.56
C ALA A 64 6.42 11.71 -7.30
N GLU A 65 6.72 13.00 -7.10
CA GLU A 65 6.23 13.80 -5.97
C GLU A 65 4.70 13.95 -6.02
N ALA A 66 4.15 14.28 -7.18
CA ALA A 66 2.70 14.38 -7.37
C ALA A 66 2.00 13.02 -7.21
N THR A 67 2.65 11.91 -7.61
CA THR A 67 2.12 10.55 -7.37
C THR A 67 2.04 10.25 -5.87
N PHE A 68 3.10 10.56 -5.13
CA PHE A 68 3.12 10.34 -3.70
C PHE A 68 2.12 11.24 -2.96
N GLU A 69 1.87 12.47 -3.43
CA GLU A 69 0.80 13.31 -2.86
C GLU A 69 -0.60 12.75 -3.14
N VAL A 70 -0.83 12.19 -4.35
CA VAL A 70 -2.08 11.46 -4.65
C VAL A 70 -2.29 10.30 -3.66
N GLU A 71 -1.28 9.46 -3.48
CA GLU A 71 -1.34 8.31 -2.54
C GLU A 71 -1.62 8.77 -1.10
N ARG A 72 -0.94 9.82 -0.65
CA ARG A 72 -1.14 10.40 0.69
C ARG A 72 -2.57 10.88 0.90
N ILE A 73 -3.16 11.53 -0.10
CA ILE A 73 -4.55 12.01 -0.04
C ILE A 73 -5.54 10.84 -0.06
N GLU A 74 -5.30 9.81 -0.89
CA GLU A 74 -6.17 8.62 -0.97
C GLU A 74 -6.22 7.85 0.35
N VAL A 75 -5.09 7.68 1.03
CA VAL A 75 -5.04 7.07 2.36
C VAL A 75 -5.88 7.86 3.36
N GLN A 76 -5.80 9.19 3.33
CA GLN A 76 -6.57 10.04 4.23
C GLN A 76 -8.07 10.01 3.91
N ILE A 77 -8.47 9.97 2.63
CA ILE A 77 -9.86 9.77 2.22
C ILE A 77 -10.38 8.44 2.77
N ALA A 78 -9.66 7.34 2.55
CA ALA A 78 -10.05 6.02 3.05
C ALA A 78 -10.19 5.99 4.58
N ARG A 79 -9.31 6.70 5.30
CA ARG A 79 -9.40 6.86 6.75
C ARG A 79 -10.69 7.59 7.17
N VAL A 80 -11.01 8.69 6.50
CA VAL A 80 -12.23 9.47 6.78
C VAL A 80 -13.48 8.64 6.46
N GLU A 81 -13.52 7.98 5.30
CA GLU A 81 -14.64 7.14 4.88
C GLU A 81 -14.87 5.96 5.84
N ARG A 82 -13.80 5.30 6.30
CA ARG A 82 -13.90 4.22 7.30
C ARG A 82 -14.41 4.70 8.66
N ALA A 83 -14.13 5.95 9.03
CA ALA A 83 -14.66 6.52 10.27
C ALA A 83 -16.16 6.84 10.15
N MET A 84 -16.67 7.09 8.93
CA MET A 84 -18.09 7.31 8.66
C MET A 84 -18.88 5.99 8.60
N ASP A 85 -18.30 4.95 8.01
CA ASP A 85 -18.91 3.61 7.89
C ASP A 85 -17.92 2.53 8.37
N PRO A 86 -17.85 2.28 9.70
CA PRO A 86 -16.91 1.34 10.26
C PRO A 86 -17.30 -0.11 9.91
N PRO A 87 -16.33 -0.99 9.56
CA PRO A 87 -16.64 -2.38 9.27
C PRO A 87 -17.22 -3.08 10.50
N LEU A 88 -18.28 -3.86 10.30
CA LEU A 88 -18.86 -4.72 11.33
C LEU A 88 -17.83 -5.81 11.68
N VAL A 89 -17.37 -5.84 12.94
CA VAL A 89 -16.44 -6.84 13.49
C VAL A 89 -17.18 -8.01 14.14
#